data_AF-X7ZZ90-F1
#
_entry.id   AF-X7ZZ90-F1
#
_cell.length_a   1.000
_cell.length_b   1.000
_cell.length_c   1.000
_cell.angle_alpha   90.00
_cell.angle_beta   90.00
_cell.angle_gamma   90.00
#
_symmetry.space_group_name_H-M   'P 1'
#
loop_
_entity.id
_entity.type
_entity.pdbx_description
1 polymer ?
#
loop_
_entity_poly.entity_id
_entity_poly.type
_entity_poly.pdbx_seq_one_letter_code
_entity_poly.pdbx_strand_id
1 'polypeptide(L)'
;HQWAVQHQDRTEDQRPNLTQVSKRAAEAVPHNIPGRGLDAISAKHIMIGAPRLDDTEVVDDAGLAVAIEQLRQRFEDQQARTVRVLPTRLEAAALRMPERWGGSRWSVPVGMYEKDLSTAMVDFMAERHLNIFGAKNCGKPICWLR
;
A
#
# COMPACT_ATOMS: atom_id res chain seq x y z
N HIS A 1 24.78 -8.06 -27.06
CA HIS A 1 25.01 -7.30 -25.83
C HIS A 1 23.83 -7.58 -24.89
N GLN A 2 23.72 -8.76 -24.26
CA GLN A 2 24.42 -9.15 -23.00
C GLN A 2 24.42 -7.94 -22.07
N TRP A 3 23.64 -7.90 -20.99
CA TRP A 3 23.80 -8.55 -19.67
C TRP A 3 22.42 -8.47 -18.95
N ALA A 4 21.95 -9.34 -18.06
CA ALA A 4 22.54 -10.44 -17.33
C ALA A 4 21.44 -11.47 -16.97
N VAL A 5 21.60 -12.68 -17.48
CA VAL A 5 21.17 -13.89 -16.79
C VAL A 5 22.09 -14.02 -15.57
N GLN A 6 21.55 -13.88 -14.37
CA GLN A 6 22.23 -14.30 -13.14
C GLN A 6 21.59 -15.60 -12.67
N HIS A 7 22.22 -16.70 -13.08
CA HIS A 7 22.27 -17.94 -12.30
C HIS A 7 23.22 -17.76 -11.11
N GLN A 8 22.98 -18.56 -10.05
CA GLN A 8 23.59 -18.56 -8.71
C GLN A 8 23.05 -17.45 -7.79
N ASP A 9 22.37 -17.75 -6.66
CA ASP A 9 22.78 -18.72 -5.65
C ASP A 9 21.85 -19.94 -5.47
N ARG A 10 22.45 -21.13 -5.66
CA ARG A 10 22.09 -22.33 -4.90
C ARG A 10 22.65 -22.13 -3.49
N THR A 11 21.91 -22.61 -2.48
CA THR A 11 22.21 -22.63 -1.04
C THR A 11 21.78 -21.42 -0.21
N GLU A 12 20.50 -21.09 -0.25
CA GLU A 12 19.81 -20.66 0.97
C GLU A 12 18.72 -21.70 1.24
N ASP A 13 18.91 -22.42 2.34
CA ASP A 13 18.03 -23.44 2.89
C ASP A 13 16.58 -22.92 2.87
N GLN A 14 15.79 -23.31 1.86
CA GLN A 14 14.33 -23.12 1.81
C GLN A 14 13.74 -24.01 2.90
N ARG A 15 14.02 -23.65 4.15
CA ARG A 15 13.61 -24.48 5.25
C ARG A 15 12.10 -24.35 5.40
N PRO A 16 11.34 -25.45 5.36
CA PRO A 16 9.89 -25.43 5.58
C PRO A 16 9.48 -25.08 7.03
N ASN A 17 10.35 -24.50 7.88
CA ASN A 17 10.03 -24.26 9.30
C ASN A 17 8.99 -23.17 9.58
N LEU A 18 8.45 -22.51 8.55
CA LEU A 18 7.36 -21.53 8.71
C LEU A 18 6.03 -22.01 8.10
N THR A 19 5.88 -23.32 7.85
CA THR A 19 4.60 -23.85 7.35
C THR A 19 3.62 -24.07 8.50
N GLN A 20 2.40 -23.54 8.37
CA GLN A 20 1.27 -23.91 9.24
C GLN A 20 0.88 -25.40 9.10
N VAL A 21 1.40 -26.08 8.06
CA VAL A 21 1.27 -27.51 7.82
C VAL A 21 2.55 -28.27 8.20
N SER A 22 2.43 -29.58 8.42
CA SER A 22 3.58 -30.42 8.79
C SER A 22 4.71 -30.37 7.75
N LYS A 23 5.97 -30.40 8.22
CA LYS A 23 7.17 -30.42 7.38
C LYS A 23 7.13 -31.50 6.30
N ARG A 24 6.70 -32.71 6.67
CA ARG A 24 6.59 -33.85 5.75
C ARG A 24 5.58 -33.60 4.63
N ALA A 25 4.46 -32.95 4.93
CA ALA A 25 3.49 -32.58 3.91
C ALA A 25 4.06 -31.51 2.98
N ALA A 26 4.73 -30.49 3.52
CA ALA A 26 5.36 -29.44 2.73
C ALA A 26 6.41 -29.99 1.75
N GLU A 27 7.22 -30.96 2.18
CA GLU A 27 8.21 -31.65 1.32
C GLU A 27 7.56 -32.49 0.20
N ALA A 28 6.27 -32.84 0.29
CA ALA A 28 5.57 -33.59 -0.74
C ALA A 28 5.05 -32.70 -1.90
N VAL A 29 5.18 -31.38 -1.79
CA VAL A 29 4.75 -30.42 -2.83
C VAL A 29 5.82 -30.34 -3.93
N PRO A 30 5.47 -30.59 -5.20
CA PRO A 30 6.41 -30.42 -6.32
C PRO A 30 6.93 -28.98 -6.43
N HIS A 31 8.25 -28.81 -6.36
CA HIS A 31 8.88 -27.48 -6.40
C HIS A 31 8.87 -26.80 -7.79
N ASN A 32 8.74 -27.57 -8.87
CA ASN A 32 8.87 -27.06 -10.25
C ASN A 32 7.54 -26.73 -10.93
N ILE A 33 6.43 -26.75 -10.18
CA ILE A 33 5.09 -26.45 -10.71
C ILE A 33 4.55 -25.23 -9.95
N PRO A 34 4.76 -24.01 -10.48
CA PRO A 34 4.22 -22.79 -9.88
C PRO A 34 2.70 -22.88 -9.70
N GLY A 35 2.19 -22.28 -8.64
CA GLY A 35 0.75 -22.35 -8.29
C GLY A 35 0.35 -23.63 -7.54
N ARG A 36 1.21 -24.63 -7.43
CA ARG A 36 0.96 -25.81 -6.59
C ARG A 36 1.18 -25.47 -5.11
N GLY A 37 0.27 -25.93 -4.25
CA GLY A 37 0.38 -25.72 -2.81
C GLY A 37 -0.36 -26.76 -1.97
N LEU A 38 -0.40 -26.49 -0.67
CA LEU A 38 -1.21 -27.22 0.30
C LEU A 38 -2.22 -26.27 0.93
N ASP A 39 -3.44 -26.76 1.11
CA ASP A 39 -4.40 -26.11 1.98
C ASP A 39 -3.91 -26.16 3.45
N ALA A 40 -3.91 -25.01 4.12
CA ALA A 40 -3.32 -24.86 5.45
C ALA A 40 -4.05 -25.69 6.53
N ILE A 41 -5.34 -25.93 6.35
CA ILE A 41 -6.20 -26.61 7.33
C ILE A 41 -6.22 -28.11 7.09
N SER A 42 -6.47 -28.53 5.85
CA SER A 42 -6.68 -29.94 5.49
C SER A 42 -5.42 -30.65 4.98
N ALA A 43 -4.32 -29.92 4.75
CA ALA A 43 -3.08 -30.42 4.16
C ALA A 43 -3.30 -31.16 2.82
N LYS A 44 -4.35 -30.80 2.07
CA LYS A 44 -4.62 -31.33 0.72
C LYS A 44 -3.88 -30.54 -0.33
N HIS A 45 -3.48 -31.21 -1.41
CA HIS A 45 -2.91 -30.54 -2.57
C HIS A 45 -3.93 -29.63 -3.26
N ILE A 46 -3.52 -28.40 -3.54
CA ILE A 46 -4.30 -27.40 -4.27
C ILE A 46 -3.49 -26.85 -5.44
N MET A 47 -4.20 -26.31 -6.43
CA MET A 47 -3.62 -25.56 -7.54
C MET A 47 -4.27 -24.17 -7.57
N ILE A 48 -3.47 -23.12 -7.58
CA ILE A 48 -3.94 -21.75 -7.75
C ILE A 48 -4.36 -21.56 -9.22
N GLY A 49 -5.62 -21.20 -9.44
CA GLY A 49 -6.13 -20.90 -10.78
C GLY A 49 -5.51 -19.63 -11.34
N ALA A 50 -5.31 -19.60 -12.66
CA ALA A 50 -4.92 -18.37 -13.35
C ALA A 50 -6.04 -17.31 -13.19
N PRO A 51 -5.71 -16.04 -12.95
CA PRO A 51 -6.72 -14.98 -12.74
C PRO A 51 -7.32 -14.53 -14.09
N ARG A 52 -8.12 -15.41 -14.70
CA ARG A 52 -8.74 -15.25 -16.02
C ARG A 52 -10.19 -15.75 -16.01
N LEU A 53 -10.97 -15.40 -17.02
CA LEU A 53 -12.41 -15.75 -17.13
C LEU A 53 -12.76 -16.56 -18.39
N ASP A 54 -11.76 -16.94 -19.18
CA ASP A 54 -11.88 -17.77 -20.37
C ASP A 54 -11.25 -19.15 -20.17
N ASP A 55 -11.52 -20.07 -21.10
CA ASP A 55 -11.16 -21.50 -21.00
C ASP A 55 -9.72 -21.84 -21.42
N THR A 56 -8.81 -20.85 -21.46
CA THR A 56 -7.42 -21.09 -21.87
C THR A 56 -6.54 -21.42 -20.68
N GLU A 57 -5.77 -22.51 -20.75
CA GLU A 57 -4.89 -22.98 -19.67
C GLU A 57 -3.48 -22.34 -19.72
N VAL A 58 -3.42 -21.01 -19.87
CA VAL A 58 -2.16 -20.24 -19.90
C VAL A 58 -2.11 -19.27 -18.72
N VAL A 59 -0.90 -19.04 -18.18
CA VAL A 59 -0.65 -18.00 -17.17
C VAL A 59 0.06 -16.85 -17.85
N ASP A 60 -0.69 -15.79 -18.15
CA ASP A 60 -0.18 -14.58 -18.78
C ASP A 60 -0.92 -13.31 -18.31
N ASP A 61 -0.34 -12.16 -18.63
CA ASP A 61 -0.94 -10.85 -18.32
C ASP A 61 -2.13 -10.53 -19.24
N ALA A 62 -2.21 -11.18 -20.41
CA ALA A 62 -3.27 -10.95 -21.39
C ALA A 62 -4.63 -11.43 -20.88
N GLY A 63 -4.71 -12.64 -20.34
CA GLY A 63 -5.93 -13.18 -19.74
C GLY A 63 -6.43 -12.34 -18.55
N LEU A 64 -5.49 -11.84 -17.73
CA LEU A 64 -5.81 -10.95 -16.62
C LEU A 64 -6.39 -9.61 -17.10
N ALA A 65 -5.78 -8.98 -18.11
CA ALA A 65 -6.25 -7.71 -18.65
C ALA A 65 -7.68 -7.82 -19.21
N VAL A 66 -7.98 -8.92 -19.92
CA VAL A 66 -9.32 -9.20 -20.45
C VAL A 66 -10.33 -9.40 -19.31
N ALA A 67 -9.96 -10.15 -18.27
CA ALA A 67 -10.83 -10.36 -17.12
C ALA A 67 -11.15 -9.06 -16.37
N ILE A 68 -10.15 -8.16 -16.20
CA ILE A 68 -10.35 -6.84 -15.59
C ILE A 68 -11.35 -6.01 -16.40
N GLU A 69 -11.21 -5.96 -17.73
CA GLU A 69 -12.10 -5.17 -18.59
C GLU A 69 -13.54 -5.73 -18.58
N GLN A 70 -13.70 -7.06 -18.63
CA GLN A 70 -15.02 -7.70 -18.50
C GLN A 70 -15.69 -7.37 -17.16
N LEU A 71 -14.94 -7.41 -16.05
CA LEU A 71 -15.46 -7.04 -14.74
C LEU A 71 -15.83 -5.54 -14.68
N ARG A 72 -15.02 -4.67 -15.28
CA ARG A 72 -15.28 -3.22 -15.34
C ARG A 72 -16.58 -2.90 -16.10
N GLN A 73 -16.81 -3.55 -17.24
CA GLN A 73 -18.04 -3.42 -18.03
C GLN A 73 -19.26 -4.03 -17.32
N ARG A 74 -19.07 -5.09 -16.53
CA ARG A 74 -20.15 -5.73 -15.79
C ARG A 74 -20.59 -4.91 -14.57
N PHE A 75 -19.69 -4.15 -13.96
CA PHE A 75 -19.90 -3.42 -12.72
C PHE A 75 -19.60 -1.92 -12.86
N GLU A 76 -20.19 -1.27 -13.86
CA GLU A 76 -19.88 0.15 -14.19
C GLU A 76 -20.14 1.12 -13.02
N ASP A 77 -21.21 0.90 -12.27
CA ASP A 77 -21.63 1.78 -11.16
C ASP A 77 -20.99 1.41 -9.80
N GLN A 78 -20.18 0.36 -9.74
CA GLN A 78 -19.57 -0.12 -8.49
C GLN A 78 -18.06 0.04 -8.56
N GLN A 79 -17.55 1.14 -8.01
CA GLN A 79 -16.12 1.35 -7.85
C GLN A 79 -15.70 1.36 -6.39
N ALA A 80 -14.52 0.80 -6.13
CA ALA A 80 -13.88 0.94 -4.84
C ALA A 80 -13.62 2.41 -4.54
N ARG A 81 -13.87 2.82 -3.30
CA ARG A 81 -13.57 4.19 -2.87
C ARG A 81 -12.06 4.44 -2.98
N THR A 82 -11.68 5.49 -3.69
CA THR A 82 -10.27 5.90 -3.80
C THR A 82 -9.68 6.19 -2.41
N VAL A 83 -8.47 5.69 -2.17
CA VAL A 83 -7.71 6.01 -0.96
C VAL A 83 -7.38 7.50 -0.98
N ARG A 84 -7.85 8.24 0.03
CA ARG A 84 -7.51 9.65 0.18
C ARG A 84 -6.11 9.74 0.78
N VAL A 85 -5.20 10.43 0.09
CA VAL A 85 -3.82 10.63 0.51
C VAL A 85 -3.55 12.10 0.75
N LEU A 86 -2.46 12.39 1.48
CA LEU A 86 -2.00 13.77 1.65
C LEU A 86 -1.63 14.35 0.27
N PRO A 87 -2.10 15.57 -0.07
CA PRO A 87 -1.79 16.16 -1.36
C PRO A 87 -0.30 16.51 -1.44
N THR A 88 0.30 16.33 -2.61
CA THR A 88 1.71 16.71 -2.87
C THR A 88 1.96 18.20 -2.67
N ARG A 89 0.93 19.03 -2.84
CA ARG A 89 0.96 20.46 -2.59
C ARG A 89 -0.30 20.88 -1.85
N LEU A 90 -0.10 21.55 -0.71
CA LEU A 90 -1.18 22.07 0.11
C LEU A 90 -1.11 23.59 0.13
N GLU A 91 -2.12 24.22 -0.46
CA GLU A 91 -2.24 25.68 -0.42
C GLU A 91 -2.68 26.14 0.97
N ALA A 92 -2.05 27.17 1.50
CA ALA A 92 -2.38 27.70 2.84
C ALA A 92 -3.86 28.11 2.95
N ALA A 93 -4.49 28.54 1.86
CA ALA A 93 -5.91 28.89 1.83
C ALA A 93 -6.86 27.69 2.00
N ALA A 94 -6.37 26.46 1.77
CA ALA A 94 -7.12 25.23 2.03
C ALA A 94 -7.11 24.84 3.52
N LEU A 95 -6.17 25.38 4.29
CA LEU A 95 -6.10 25.19 5.73
C LEU A 95 -7.15 26.08 6.42
N ARG A 96 -8.28 25.47 6.79
CA ARG A 96 -9.34 26.16 7.53
C ARG A 96 -9.34 25.72 8.97
N MET A 97 -9.61 26.67 9.87
CA MET A 97 -9.90 26.31 11.26
C MET A 97 -11.20 25.48 11.30
N PRO A 98 -11.21 24.33 11.97
CA PRO A 98 -12.43 23.53 12.13
C PRO A 98 -13.54 24.35 12.81
N GLU A 99 -14.79 24.19 12.38
CA GLU A 99 -15.93 24.90 12.97
C GLU A 99 -16.08 24.68 14.47
N ARG A 100 -15.70 23.47 14.94
CA ARG A 100 -15.69 23.08 16.35
C ARG A 100 -14.26 22.97 16.88
N TRP A 101 -13.48 24.03 16.73
CA TRP A 101 -12.18 24.11 17.38
C TRP A 101 -12.34 24.46 18.87
N GLY A 102 -11.79 23.62 19.74
CA GLY A 102 -11.86 23.78 21.20
C GLY A 102 -10.67 24.51 21.84
N GLY A 103 -9.67 24.89 21.05
CA GLY A 103 -8.50 25.63 21.53
C GLY A 103 -8.73 27.14 21.55
N SER A 104 -7.68 27.88 21.88
CA SER A 104 -7.75 29.33 22.03
C SER A 104 -7.88 30.06 20.68
N ARG A 105 -8.26 31.33 20.73
CA ARG A 105 -8.25 32.26 19.58
C ARG A 105 -6.86 32.47 18.95
N TRP A 106 -5.80 32.04 19.63
CA TRP A 106 -4.41 32.13 19.16
C TRP A 106 -3.94 30.81 18.53
N SER A 107 -4.89 29.98 18.10
CA SER A 107 -4.60 28.75 17.38
C SER A 107 -4.44 29.02 15.89
N VAL A 108 -3.39 28.48 15.30
CA VAL A 108 -3.04 28.66 13.89
C VAL A 108 -3.01 27.31 13.19
N PRO A 109 -3.67 27.16 12.03
CA PRO A 109 -3.54 25.96 11.22
C PRO A 109 -2.18 25.92 10.52
N VAL A 110 -1.43 24.84 10.69
CA VAL A 110 -0.06 24.70 10.15
C VAL A 110 0.07 23.63 9.06
N GLY A 111 -0.93 22.77 8.92
CA GLY A 111 -0.87 21.68 7.94
C GLY A 111 -2.06 20.73 8.04
N MET A 112 -1.88 19.51 7.58
CA MET A 112 -2.86 18.42 7.68
C MET A 112 -2.20 17.17 8.26
N TYR A 113 -2.98 16.39 9.01
CA TYR A 113 -2.54 15.08 9.48
C TYR A 113 -2.69 14.03 8.38
N GLU A 114 -1.71 13.14 8.24
CA GLU A 114 -1.77 12.05 7.24
C GLU A 114 -2.85 11.02 7.58
N LYS A 115 -3.07 10.73 8.87
CA LYS A 115 -3.99 9.68 9.34
C LYS A 115 -5.46 9.90 8.92
N ASP A 116 -5.90 11.15 8.88
CA ASP A 116 -7.31 11.50 8.71
C ASP A 116 -7.56 12.73 7.83
N LEU A 117 -6.50 13.37 7.33
CA LEU A 117 -6.54 14.59 6.53
C LEU A 117 -7.25 15.75 7.24
N SER A 118 -7.32 15.72 8.58
CA SER A 118 -7.80 16.86 9.36
C SER A 118 -6.73 17.94 9.46
N THR A 119 -7.17 19.20 9.62
CA THR A 119 -6.25 20.33 9.79
C THR A 119 -5.47 20.21 11.09
N ALA A 120 -4.15 20.24 10.99
CA ALA A 120 -3.24 20.30 12.12
C ALA A 120 -3.17 21.74 12.65
N MET A 121 -3.43 21.89 13.95
CA MET A 121 -3.52 23.17 14.65
C MET A 121 -2.40 23.27 15.69
N VAL A 122 -1.85 24.47 15.86
CA VAL A 122 -0.94 24.81 16.96
C VAL A 122 -1.59 25.90 17.80
N ASP A 123 -1.77 25.67 19.10
CA ASP A 123 -2.34 26.65 20.03
C ASP A 123 -1.23 27.35 20.84
N PHE A 124 -0.96 28.62 20.51
CA PHE A 124 0.09 29.40 21.16
C PHE A 124 -0.23 29.84 22.59
N MET A 125 -1.48 29.71 23.04
CA MET A 125 -1.79 29.89 24.47
C MET A 125 -1.38 28.69 25.31
N ALA A 126 -1.45 27.49 24.73
CA ALA A 126 -1.02 26.27 25.39
C ALA A 126 0.51 26.11 25.30
N GLU A 127 1.08 26.28 24.10
CA GLU A 127 2.51 26.11 23.83
C GLU A 127 3.09 27.35 23.17
N ARG A 128 3.94 28.09 23.90
CA ARG A 128 4.44 29.41 23.43
C ARG A 128 5.51 29.34 22.34
N HIS A 129 6.12 28.17 22.15
CA HIS A 129 7.27 28.00 21.27
C HIS A 129 7.06 26.87 20.27
N LEU A 130 7.40 27.12 19.00
CA LEU A 130 7.37 26.14 17.92
C LEU A 130 8.78 26.00 17.31
N ASN A 131 9.30 24.77 17.28
CA ASN A 131 10.59 24.46 16.68
C ASN A 131 10.38 23.65 15.38
N ILE A 132 10.97 24.09 14.27
CA ILE A 132 10.82 23.44 12.96
C ILE A 132 12.19 23.00 12.43
N PHE A 133 12.36 21.69 12.23
CA PHE A 133 13.58 21.08 11.71
C PHE A 133 13.38 20.44 10.33
N GLY A 134 14.47 20.14 9.63
CA GLY A 134 14.42 19.52 8.29
C GLY A 134 15.68 19.77 7.46
N ALA A 135 15.73 19.23 6.25
CA ALA A 135 16.88 19.36 5.34
C ALA A 135 16.93 20.71 4.60
N LYS A 136 17.95 20.94 3.76
CA LYS A 136 18.00 22.08 2.84
C LYS A 136 16.82 21.99 1.84
N ASN A 137 16.22 23.13 1.50
CA ASN A 137 15.10 23.25 0.54
C ASN A 137 13.81 22.46 0.88
N CYS A 138 13.61 22.07 2.15
CA CYS A 138 12.39 21.36 2.58
C CYS A 138 11.21 22.28 2.93
N GLY A 139 11.21 23.53 2.48
CA GLY A 139 10.10 24.46 2.73
C GLY A 139 10.04 25.13 4.11
N LYS A 140 11.05 24.99 4.99
CA LYS A 140 11.05 25.74 6.27
C LYS A 140 10.81 27.25 6.10
N PRO A 141 11.45 27.94 5.13
CA PRO A 141 11.20 29.37 4.95
C PRO A 141 9.74 29.68 4.65
N ILE A 142 9.05 28.82 3.89
CA ILE A 142 7.63 29.02 3.55
C ILE A 142 6.72 28.85 4.78
N CYS A 143 7.14 28.02 5.75
CA CYS A 143 6.43 27.85 7.01
C CYS A 143 6.56 29.06 7.94
N TRP A 144 7.61 29.88 7.80
CA TRP A 144 7.86 31.05 8.64
C TRP A 144 7.38 32.37 8.04
N LEU A 145 7.22 32.45 6.73
CA LEU A 145 6.93 33.69 6.00
C LEU A 145 5.44 34.07 5.96
N ARG A 146 4.59 33.41 6.75
CA ARG A 146 3.15 33.68 6.80
C ARG A 146 2.58 33.41 8.18
#